data_AF-A0A4R9GEQ3-F1
#
_entry.id   AF-A0A4R9GEQ3-F1
#
_cell.length_a   1.000
_cell.length_b   1.000
_cell.length_c   1.000
_cell.angle_alpha   90.00
_cell.angle_beta   90.00
_cell.angle_gamma   90.00
#
_symmetry.space_group_name_H-M   'P 1'
#
loop_
_entity.id
_entity.type
_entity.pdbx_description
1 polymer ?
#
loop_
_entity_poly.entity_id
_entity_poly.type
_entity_poly.pdbx_seq_one_letter_code
_entity_poly.pdbx_strand_id
1 'polypeptide(L)' 'MAEVIKLRVKCHACSNLIEGSAKYGGGHYVPEGVNFEFVAIGKVETPKGKRVKAEITADCPNCGVRCKWTI' A
#
# COMPACT_ATOMS: atom_id res chain seq x y z
N MET A 1 -15.71 3.06 -9.65
CA MET A 1 -15.39 1.87 -8.84
C MET A 1 -14.10 2.17 -8.12
N ALA A 2 -14.02 1.99 -6.80
CA ALA A 2 -12.74 2.13 -6.11
C ALA A 2 -11.87 0.95 -6.52
N GLU A 3 -10.66 1.22 -7.02
CA GLU A 3 -9.71 0.17 -7.33
C GLU A 3 -9.04 -0.24 -6.01
N VAL A 4 -9.18 -1.50 -5.63
CA VAL A 4 -8.58 -2.05 -4.42
C VAL A 4 -7.28 -2.75 -4.81
N ILE A 5 -6.17 -2.31 -4.24
CA ILE A 5 -4.87 -2.94 -4.45
C ILE A 5 -4.62 -3.87 -3.26
N LYS A 6 -4.51 -5.18 -3.51
CA LYS A 6 -4.07 -6.14 -2.49
C LYS A 6 -2.56 -6.09 -2.36
N LEU A 7 -2.08 -5.88 -1.15
CA LEU A 7 -0.67 -5.69 -0.83
C LEU A 7 -0.22 -6.73 0.18
N ARG A 8 0.99 -7.25 -0.06
CA ARG A 8 1.69 -8.16 0.84
C ARG A 8 3.10 -7.63 1.03
N VAL A 9 3.36 -7.10 2.22
CA VAL A 9 4.64 -6.47 2.57
C VAL A 9 5.19 -7.05 3.87
N LYS A 10 6.50 -6.99 4.02
CA LYS A 10 7.18 -7.49 5.21
C LYS A 10 7.52 -6.31 6.12
N CYS A 11 7.16 -6.42 7.39
CA CYS A 11 7.56 -5.44 8.41
C CYS A 11 9.09 -5.43 8.52
N HIS A 12 9.71 -4.24 8.45
CA HIS A 12 11.16 -4.10 8.56
C HIS A 12 11.67 -4.40 9.98
N ALA A 13 10.82 -4.22 11.01
CA ALA A 13 11.22 -4.37 12.41
C ALA A 13 11.11 -5.82 12.91
N CYS A 14 9.95 -6.47 12.74
CA CYS A 14 9.71 -7.81 13.26
C CYS A 14 9.65 -8.91 12.20
N SER A 15 9.92 -8.58 10.93
CA SER A 15 9.82 -9.52 9.80
C SER A 15 8.43 -10.14 9.59
N ASN A 16 7.40 -9.69 10.32
CA ASN A 16 6.04 -10.18 10.14
C ASN A 16 5.49 -9.84 8.75
N LEU A 17 4.70 -10.75 8.19
CA LEU A 17 4.00 -10.56 6.93
C LEU A 17 2.70 -9.78 7.17
N ILE A 18 2.55 -8.67 6.47
CA ILE A 18 1.40 -7.78 6.57
C ILE A 18 0.66 -7.87 5.24
N GLU A 19 -0.56 -8.39 5.31
CA GLU A 19 -1.45 -8.59 4.18
C GLU A 19 -2.68 -7.72 4.35
N GLY A 20 -3.08 -7.05 3.28
CA GLY A 20 -4.22 -6.17 3.33
C GLY A 20 -4.46 -5.44 2.03
N SER A 21 -5.13 -4.31 2.13
CA SER A 21 -5.60 -3.56 0.97
C SER A 21 -5.28 -2.08 1.10
N ALA A 22 -5.04 -1.47 -0.06
CA ALA A 22 -4.91 -0.04 -0.23
C ALA A 22 -6.03 0.46 -1.16
N LYS A 23 -6.56 1.64 -0.83
CA LYS A 23 -7.50 2.34 -1.71
C LYS A 23 -6.73 3.07 -2.81
N TYR A 24 -7.12 2.84 -4.06
CA TYR A 24 -6.68 3.63 -5.20
C TYR A 24 -7.89 4.23 -5.94
N GLY A 25 -7.93 5.55 -6.06
CA GLY A 25 -9.01 6.27 -6.76
C GLY A 25 -10.25 6.60 -5.91
N GLY A 26 -11.27 7.17 -6.57
CA GLY A 26 -12.53 7.59 -5.95
C GLY A 26 -13.58 6.47 -5.87
N GLY A 27 -14.36 6.44 -4.78
CA GLY A 27 -15.46 5.48 -4.58
C GLY A 27 -15.50 4.89 -3.17
N HIS A 28 -16.51 4.05 -2.92
CA HIS A 28 -16.62 3.23 -1.71
C HIS A 28 -15.49 2.22 -1.65
N TYR A 29 -14.78 2.21 -0.53
CA TYR A 29 -13.64 1.33 -0.26
C TYR A 29 -13.95 0.54 1.01
N VAL A 30 -13.86 -0.78 0.93
CA VAL A 30 -13.98 -1.68 2.07
C VAL A 30 -12.63 -2.38 2.22
N PRO A 31 -11.85 -2.05 3.26
CA PRO A 31 -10.56 -2.69 3.48
C PRO A 31 -10.76 -4.16 3.85
N GLU A 32 -10.03 -5.04 3.17
CA GLU A 32 -9.76 -6.41 3.60
C GLU A 32 -8.38 -6.46 4.26
N GLY A 33 -8.29 -6.98 5.49
CA GLY A 33 -7.02 -7.10 6.23
C GLY A 33 -6.50 -5.77 6.79
N VAL A 34 -5.18 -5.59 6.82
CA VAL A 34 -4.56 -4.33 7.28
C VAL A 34 -4.83 -3.23 6.27
N ASN A 35 -5.38 -2.11 6.73
CA ASN A 35 -5.62 -0.96 5.87
C ASN A 35 -4.30 -0.23 5.61
N PHE A 36 -3.88 -0.18 4.35
CA PHE A 36 -2.70 0.56 3.91
C PHE A 36 -3.11 1.96 3.45
N GLU A 37 -2.42 2.96 3.97
CA GLU A 37 -2.46 4.32 3.43
C GLU A 37 -1.67 4.36 2.13
N PHE A 38 -2.33 4.71 1.03
CA PHE A 38 -1.70 4.87 -0.27
C PHE A 38 -1.71 6.33 -0.68
N VAL A 39 -0.52 6.87 -0.93
CA VAL A 39 -0.33 8.25 -1.39
C VAL A 39 0.37 8.21 -2.75
N ALA A 40 -0.33 8.65 -3.79
CA ALA A 40 0.28 8.81 -5.11
C ALA A 40 1.27 9.98 -5.07
N ILE A 41 2.57 9.70 -5.18
CA ILE A 41 3.65 10.70 -5.14
C ILE A 41 4.16 11.08 -6.53
N GLY A 42 3.70 10.41 -7.59
CA GLY A 42 4.01 10.80 -8.96
C GLY A 42 3.64 9.75 -9.99
N LYS A 43 4.08 9.96 -11.23
CA LYS A 43 4.00 8.99 -12.32
C LYS A 43 5.41 8.78 -12.87
N VAL A 44 5.81 7.53 -13.04
CA VAL A 44 7.06 7.15 -13.70
C VAL A 44 6.71 6.63 -15.09
N GLU A 45 7.29 7.26 -16.11
CA GLU A 45 7.24 6.76 -17.48
C GLU A 45 8.34 5.71 -17.65
N THR A 46 7.92 4.46 -17.81
CA THR A 46 8.80 3.37 -18.23
C THR A 46 8.55 3.08 -19.72
N PRO A 47 9.49 2.49 -20.46
CA PRO A 47 9.27 2.10 -21.86
C PRO A 47 8.10 1.12 -22.06
N LYS A 48 7.59 0.52 -20.97
CA LYS A 48 6.43 -0.38 -20.94
C LYS A 48 5.12 0.31 -20.53
N GLY A 49 5.13 1.62 -20.27
CA GLY A 49 3.95 2.43 -19.91
C GLY A 49 4.13 3.32 -18.68
N LYS A 50 3.05 4.03 -18.32
CA LYS A 50 2.97 4.92 -17.15
C LYS A 50 2.65 4.09 -15.90
N ARG A 51 3.57 4.05 -14.94
CA ARG A 51 3.33 3.48 -13.60
C ARG A 51 3.16 4.60 -12.59
N VAL A 52 2.27 4.40 -11.63
CA VAL A 52 2.07 5.36 -10.53
C VAL A 52 3.14 5.09 -9.50
N LYS A 53 3.92 6.12 -9.17
CA LYS A 53 4.81 6.06 -8.02
C LYS A 53 3.98 6.34 -6.79
N ALA A 54 4.01 5.45 -5.83
CA ALA A 54 3.20 5.57 -4.64
C ALA A 54 3.97 5.25 -3.38
N GLU A 55 3.56 5.92 -2.33
CA GLU A 55 4.04 5.71 -0.98
C GLU A 55 2.94 4.99 -0.21
N ILE A 56 3.31 3.84 0.35
CA ILE A 56 2.43 2.96 1.11
C ILE A 56 2.86 3.02 2.57
N THR A 57 1.94 3.32 3.47
CA THR A 57 2.20 3.32 4.91
C THR A 57 1.20 2.42 5.62
N ALA A 58 1.65 1.63 6.58
CA ALA A 58 0.77 0.88 7.48
C ALA A 58 1.45 0.57 8.80
N ASP A 59 0.65 0.49 9.86
CA ASP A 59 1.09 0.03 11.16
C ASP A 59 1.10 -1.50 11.22
N CYS A 60 2.22 -2.06 11.68
CA CYS A 60 2.35 -3.50 11.81
C CYS A 60 1.40 -4.02 12.91
N PRO A 61 0.49 -4.96 12.62
CA PRO A 61 -0.44 -5.49 13.62
C PRO A 61 0.26 -6.29 14.73
N ASN A 62 1.51 -6.71 14.50
CA ASN A 62 2.26 -7.53 15.46
C ASN A 62 3.10 -6.68 16.43
N CYS A 63 3.78 -5.63 15.95
CA CYS A 63 4.71 -4.84 16.76
C CYS A 63 4.34 -3.36 16.89
N GLY A 64 3.25 -2.91 16.26
CA GLY A 64 2.80 -1.51 16.29
C GLY A 64 3.70 -0.52 15.56
N VAL A 65 4.78 -0.98 14.92
CA VAL A 65 5.71 -0.10 14.19
C VAL A 65 5.07 0.37 12.89
N ARG A 66 5.04 1.68 12.68
CA ARG A 66 4.63 2.30 11.42
C ARG A 66 5.67 2.03 10.34
N CYS A 67 5.29 1.22 9.37
CA CYS A 67 6.13 0.83 8.25
C CYS A 67 5.76 1.64 7.01
N LYS A 68 6.78 2.01 6.24
CA LYS A 68 6.67 2.86 5.05
C LYS A 68 7.40 2.19 3.90
N TRP A 69 6.73 2.09 2.76
CA TRP A 69 7.26 1.49 1.54
C TRP A 69 7.00 2.41 0.35
N THR A 70 7.90 2.39 -0.63
CA THR A 70 7.77 3.15 -1.88
C THR A 70 7.74 2.18 -3.05
N ILE A 71 6.71 2.29 -3.88
CA ILE A 71 6.48 1.52 -5.11
C ILE A 71 6.52 2.44 -6.34
#